data_AF-A0A3L7SYA3-F1
#
_entry.id   AF-A0A3L7SYA3-F1
#
_cell.length_a   1.000
_cell.length_b   1.000
_cell.length_c   1.000
_cell.angle_alpha   90.00
_cell.angle_beta   90.00
_cell.angle_gamma   90.00
#
_symmetry.space_group_name_H-M   'P 1'
#
loop_
_entity.id
_entity.type
_entity.pdbx_description
1 polymer ?
#
loop_
_entity_poly.entity_id
_entity_poly.type
_entity_poly.pdbx_seq_one_letter_code
_entity_poly.pdbx_strand_id
1 'polypeptide(L)'
;MMAIQQFACSNIVRAPRASRSLVWCVALASAIVAAPQFASGASSTADRVELTQAATDQAWRLQLLDFALDVANRVPTQGHERDRARLQELTGLALLDAGMPDRAATCARMIDGWRRGSLLAAIALEQAKRGDKSDDARALATQALAARASALDWQRERINAMVARVYAVLGDDTEANRLEKGLGEPEMGKVAATRAARFPAADFDAQTKMVDEWLATKNFDLVRNAADVSLELYSGNFADATRRSRIEAAVSAANAQLPFDLRIAHLLRLSDMAHKHADVTAANAFIDQAQAQCAAAKWLVEDEIVQLSAIASAKARVGNATGARKDLEAAVAKFDSARGGIVDIFRAQALRPIAEAYALLGDGAMARAVYGRALTDGASNPNARPRADDLVLTCTSMSRTRIEPDAAMDAQMRAIRDGLVQPW
;
A
#
# COMPACT_ATOMS: atom_id res chain seq x y z
N MET A 1 -38.01 -50.08 27.79
CA MET A 1 -36.83 -49.80 28.63
C MET A 1 -35.67 -49.50 27.68
N MET A 2 -35.17 -48.26 27.74
CA MET A 2 -34.03 -47.67 27.00
C MET A 2 -34.07 -47.61 25.46
N ALA A 3 -34.29 -46.40 24.96
CA ALA A 3 -33.86 -45.93 23.64
C ALA A 3 -32.75 -44.89 23.86
N ILE A 4 -31.59 -45.06 23.22
CA ILE A 4 -30.46 -44.13 23.24
C ILE A 4 -30.37 -43.50 21.84
N GLN A 5 -30.61 -42.18 21.78
CA GLN A 5 -30.35 -41.34 20.60
C GLN A 5 -28.87 -40.96 20.57
N GLN A 6 -28.18 -41.27 19.47
CA GLN A 6 -26.85 -40.74 19.16
C GLN A 6 -26.98 -39.33 18.57
N PHE A 7 -26.38 -38.36 19.25
CA PHE A 7 -26.13 -37.02 18.70
C PHE A 7 -24.88 -37.08 17.81
N ALA A 8 -25.05 -36.75 16.52
CA ALA A 8 -23.95 -36.47 15.61
C ALA A 8 -23.49 -35.01 15.79
N CYS A 9 -22.31 -34.80 16.37
CA CYS A 9 -21.62 -33.52 16.37
C CYS A 9 -20.85 -33.37 15.05
N SER A 10 -21.35 -32.51 14.14
CA SER A 10 -20.64 -32.09 12.94
C SER A 10 -19.53 -31.09 13.31
N ASN A 11 -18.28 -31.54 13.25
CA ASN A 11 -17.09 -30.69 13.29
C ASN A 11 -16.97 -29.91 11.98
N ILE A 12 -17.45 -28.67 11.95
CA ILE A 12 -17.09 -27.69 10.90
C ILE A 12 -15.71 -27.14 11.26
N VAL A 13 -14.68 -27.73 10.66
CA VAL A 13 -13.31 -27.18 10.63
C VAL A 13 -13.35 -25.89 9.80
N ARG A 14 -13.38 -24.73 10.47
CA ARG A 14 -13.17 -23.43 9.82
C ARG A 14 -11.72 -23.36 9.36
N ALA A 15 -11.53 -23.25 8.04
CA ALA A 15 -10.24 -22.97 7.44
C ALA A 15 -9.61 -21.69 8.03
N PRO A 16 -8.28 -21.64 8.23
CA PRO A 16 -7.60 -20.46 8.74
C PRO A 16 -7.76 -19.31 7.74
N ARG A 17 -8.28 -18.18 8.23
CA ARG A 17 -8.37 -16.93 7.47
C ARG A 17 -6.96 -16.54 7.01
N ALA A 18 -6.72 -16.60 5.71
CA ALA A 18 -5.51 -16.04 5.10
C ALA A 18 -5.36 -14.60 5.58
N SER A 19 -4.18 -14.27 6.10
CA SER A 19 -3.76 -12.90 6.42
C SER A 19 -3.97 -12.04 5.18
N ARG A 20 -5.07 -11.29 5.14
CA ARG A 20 -5.36 -10.27 4.13
C ARG A 20 -4.26 -9.23 4.26
N SER A 21 -3.21 -9.40 3.46
CA SER A 21 -2.21 -8.36 3.25
C SER A 21 -2.94 -7.22 2.59
N LEU A 22 -3.05 -6.07 3.28
CA LEU A 22 -3.50 -4.83 2.67
C LEU A 22 -2.77 -4.67 1.35
N VAL A 23 -3.53 -4.58 0.26
CA VAL A 23 -3.03 -4.15 -1.05
C VAL A 23 -2.67 -2.68 -0.89
N TRP A 24 -1.40 -2.40 -0.63
CA TRP A 24 -0.87 -1.04 -0.64
C TRP A 24 -0.62 -0.65 -2.10
N CYS A 25 -1.49 0.20 -2.65
CA CYS A 25 -1.16 0.96 -3.85
C CYS A 25 -0.09 2.00 -3.47
N VAL A 26 1.18 1.68 -3.74
CA VAL A 26 2.26 2.68 -3.74
C VAL A 26 2.08 3.53 -5.00
N ALA A 27 1.39 4.66 -4.88
CA ALA A 27 1.44 5.72 -5.88
C ALA A 27 2.75 6.49 -5.66
N LEU A 28 3.80 6.10 -6.38
CA LEU A 28 5.01 6.92 -6.52
C LEU A 28 4.66 8.14 -7.38
N ALA A 29 4.67 9.32 -6.77
CA ALA A 29 4.69 10.58 -7.49
C ALA A 29 6.13 10.82 -7.96
N SER A 30 6.45 10.42 -9.20
CA SER A 30 7.68 10.85 -9.87
C SER A 30 7.47 12.27 -10.39
N ALA A 31 7.86 13.27 -9.61
CA ALA A 31 8.10 14.60 -10.16
C ALA A 31 9.50 14.59 -10.81
N ILE A 32 9.55 14.43 -12.14
CA ILE A 32 10.74 14.78 -12.91
C ILE A 32 10.79 16.31 -12.92
N VAL A 33 11.53 16.89 -11.98
CA VAL A 33 11.91 18.30 -12.04
C VAL A 33 12.96 18.40 -13.15
N ALA A 34 12.59 19.00 -14.27
CA ALA A 34 13.56 19.45 -15.27
C ALA A 34 14.54 20.40 -14.57
N ALA A 35 15.84 20.11 -14.67
CA ALA A 35 16.88 20.94 -14.09
C ALA A 35 16.74 22.39 -14.58
N PRO A 36 16.59 23.39 -13.69
CA PRO A 36 16.65 24.77 -14.10
C PRO A 36 18.09 25.08 -14.53
N GLN A 37 18.23 25.57 -15.76
CA GLN A 37 19.47 26.21 -16.19
C GLN A 37 19.82 27.31 -15.18
N PHE A 38 21.03 27.26 -14.64
CA PHE A 38 21.54 28.22 -13.65
C PHE A 38 21.55 29.64 -14.24
N ALA A 39 20.46 30.37 -14.06
CA ALA A 39 20.47 31.82 -14.07
C ALA A 39 20.79 32.28 -12.64
N SER A 40 22.00 32.80 -12.45
CA SER A 40 22.39 33.54 -11.25
C SER A 40 21.46 34.74 -11.07
N GLY A 41 20.47 34.62 -10.18
CA GLY A 41 19.55 35.68 -9.81
C GLY A 41 18.94 35.39 -8.44
N ALA A 42 18.80 36.42 -7.61
CA ALA A 42 18.39 36.32 -6.21
C ALA A 42 17.17 35.40 -5.99
N SER A 43 17.31 34.41 -5.10
CA SER A 43 16.23 33.52 -4.66
C SER A 43 15.04 34.36 -4.20
N SER A 44 13.88 34.12 -4.82
CA SER A 44 12.66 34.88 -4.57
C SER A 44 12.13 34.58 -3.16
N THR A 45 11.37 35.50 -2.59
CA THR A 45 10.67 35.29 -1.32
C THR A 45 9.71 34.10 -1.36
N ALA A 46 9.15 33.76 -2.53
CA ALA A 46 8.29 32.60 -2.73
C ALA A 46 9.07 31.27 -2.57
N ASP A 47 10.24 31.16 -3.19
CA ASP A 47 11.10 29.96 -3.06
C ASP A 47 11.48 29.70 -1.60
N ARG A 48 11.76 30.77 -0.85
CA ARG A 48 12.11 30.68 0.57
C ARG A 48 10.92 30.22 1.43
N VAL A 49 9.71 30.69 1.12
CA VAL A 49 8.49 30.28 1.82
C VAL A 49 8.16 28.81 1.53
N GLU A 50 8.28 28.36 0.28
CA GLU A 50 8.06 26.95 -0.08
C GLU A 50 9.08 26.01 0.57
N LEU A 51 10.36 26.39 0.59
CA LEU A 51 11.40 25.62 1.27
C LEU A 51 11.19 25.54 2.79
N THR A 52 10.72 26.63 3.40
CA THR A 52 10.39 26.66 4.83
C THR A 52 9.19 25.77 5.13
N GLN A 53 8.14 25.83 4.32
CA GLN A 53 6.95 24.99 4.49
C GLN A 53 7.29 23.50 4.31
N ALA A 54 8.10 23.15 3.30
CA ALA A 54 8.54 21.77 3.10
C ALA A 54 9.36 21.23 4.28
N ALA A 55 10.24 22.06 4.85
CA ALA A 55 11.01 21.70 6.04
C ALA A 55 10.12 21.51 7.28
N THR A 56 9.16 22.40 7.50
CA THR A 56 8.17 22.28 8.59
C THR A 56 7.30 21.03 8.42
N ASP A 57 6.82 20.77 7.20
CA ASP A 57 6.06 19.57 6.85
C ASP A 57 6.84 18.29 7.17
N GLN A 58 8.12 18.28 6.81
CA GLN A 58 8.99 17.14 7.07
C GLN A 58 9.26 16.95 8.57
N ALA A 59 9.38 18.04 9.34
CA ALA A 59 9.65 17.99 10.77
C ALA A 59 8.51 17.35 11.59
N TRP A 60 7.26 17.79 11.40
CA TRP A 60 6.14 17.21 12.16
C TRP A 60 5.87 15.76 11.72
N ARG A 61 6.03 15.44 10.43
CA ARG A 61 5.89 14.07 9.93
C ARG A 61 6.92 13.13 10.52
N LEU A 62 8.17 13.60 10.68
CA LEU A 62 9.21 12.83 11.35
C LEU A 62 8.82 12.56 12.81
N GLN A 63 8.37 13.58 13.54
CA GLN A 63 7.92 13.42 14.93
C GLN A 63 6.76 12.42 15.05
N LEU A 64 5.78 12.49 14.16
CA LEU A 64 4.64 11.56 14.13
C LEU A 64 5.06 10.12 13.83
N LEU A 65 6.00 9.92 12.89
CA LEU A 65 6.49 8.59 12.53
C LEU A 65 7.45 8.02 13.59
N ASP A 66 8.24 8.88 14.26
CA ASP A 66 9.03 8.48 15.42
C ASP A 66 8.14 8.06 16.59
N PHE A 67 7.02 8.78 16.80
CA PHE A 67 6.00 8.37 17.76
C PHE A 67 5.39 7.01 17.38
N ALA A 68 5.04 6.78 16.11
CA ALA A 68 4.54 5.49 15.64
C ALA A 68 5.58 4.36 15.85
N LEU A 69 6.86 4.65 15.65
CA LEU A 69 7.94 3.70 15.90
C LEU A 69 8.09 3.39 17.39
N ASP A 70 7.97 4.38 18.28
CA ASP A 70 7.92 4.16 19.73
C ASP A 70 6.77 3.24 20.13
N VAL A 71 5.56 3.47 19.59
CA VAL A 71 4.40 2.60 19.79
C VAL A 71 4.69 1.17 19.32
N ALA A 72 5.25 1.00 18.11
CA ALA A 72 5.63 -0.31 17.59
C ALA A 72 6.64 -1.01 18.51
N ASN A 73 7.60 -0.27 19.08
CA ASN A 73 8.61 -0.79 20.00
C ASN A 73 8.08 -1.14 21.40
N ARG A 74 6.88 -0.69 21.76
CA ARG A 74 6.20 -1.09 23.01
C ARG A 74 5.56 -2.47 22.92
N VAL A 75 5.26 -2.94 21.71
CA VAL A 75 4.79 -4.32 21.51
C VAL A 75 5.87 -5.27 22.05
N PRO A 76 5.54 -6.16 23.01
CA PRO A 76 6.51 -7.07 23.61
C PRO A 76 7.20 -7.91 22.54
N THR A 77 8.48 -8.22 22.74
CA THR A 77 9.14 -9.19 21.87
C THR A 77 8.53 -10.56 22.12
N GLN A 78 8.58 -11.07 23.36
CA GLN A 78 8.12 -12.41 23.70
C GLN A 78 6.64 -12.62 23.35
N GLY A 79 6.37 -13.52 22.41
CA GLY A 79 5.02 -13.92 21.99
C GLY A 79 4.34 -12.98 20.99
N HIS A 80 4.96 -11.83 20.67
CA HIS A 80 4.43 -10.85 19.70
C HIS A 80 5.49 -10.36 18.71
N GLU A 81 6.58 -11.13 18.52
CA GLU A 81 7.72 -10.79 17.67
C GLU A 81 7.26 -10.43 16.25
N ARG A 82 6.32 -11.21 15.70
CA ARG A 82 5.78 -11.02 14.36
C ARG A 82 5.01 -9.71 14.21
N ASP A 83 4.22 -9.33 15.21
CA ASP A 83 3.40 -8.13 15.16
C ASP A 83 4.26 -6.88 15.38
N ARG A 84 5.19 -6.93 16.33
CA ARG A 84 6.21 -5.90 16.54
C ARG A 84 6.98 -5.61 15.25
N ALA A 85 7.57 -6.66 14.65
CA ALA A 85 8.34 -6.53 13.42
C ALA A 85 7.50 -6.00 12.25
N ARG A 86 6.22 -6.38 12.16
CA ARG A 86 5.27 -5.86 11.16
C ARG A 86 5.02 -4.37 11.33
N LEU A 87 4.76 -3.89 12.55
CA LEU A 87 4.50 -2.48 12.82
C LEU A 87 5.74 -1.61 12.60
N GLN A 88 6.91 -2.10 13.00
CA GLN A 88 8.17 -1.43 12.70
C GLN A 88 8.41 -1.35 11.18
N GLU A 89 8.21 -2.44 10.43
CA GLU A 89 8.33 -2.42 8.96
C GLU A 89 7.39 -1.40 8.31
N LEU A 90 6.11 -1.39 8.70
CA LEU A 90 5.13 -0.43 8.19
C LEU A 90 5.53 1.02 8.48
N THR A 91 6.07 1.28 9.68
CA THR A 91 6.57 2.62 10.04
C THR A 91 7.80 2.99 9.23
N GLY A 92 8.73 2.05 9.02
CA GLY A 92 9.91 2.22 8.19
C GLY A 92 9.58 2.51 6.72
N LEU A 93 8.57 1.83 6.17
CA LEU A 93 8.06 2.12 4.83
C LEU A 93 7.43 3.52 4.76
N ALA A 94 6.67 3.93 5.78
CA ALA A 94 6.11 5.28 5.83
C ALA A 94 7.20 6.37 5.96
N LEU A 95 8.30 6.10 6.67
CA LEU A 95 9.48 6.97 6.71
C LEU A 95 10.15 7.07 5.33
N LEU A 96 10.25 5.96 4.61
CA LEU A 96 10.79 5.95 3.25
C LEU A 96 9.90 6.78 2.29
N ASP A 97 8.58 6.58 2.34
CA ASP A 97 7.58 7.34 1.57
C ASP A 97 7.58 8.84 1.94
N ALA A 98 7.94 9.18 3.18
CA ALA A 98 8.11 10.55 3.64
C ALA A 98 9.43 11.21 3.19
N GLY A 99 10.27 10.51 2.42
CA GLY A 99 11.55 11.01 1.97
C GLY A 99 12.64 10.98 3.05
N MET A 100 12.51 10.11 4.06
CA MET A 100 13.44 10.01 5.20
C MET A 100 14.20 8.65 5.21
N PRO A 101 14.99 8.34 4.15
CA PRO A 101 15.60 7.02 3.99
C PRO A 101 16.58 6.65 5.11
N ASP A 102 17.31 7.62 5.67
CA ASP A 102 18.27 7.37 6.76
C ASP A 102 17.55 6.96 8.05
N ARG A 103 16.37 7.55 8.30
CA ARG A 103 15.53 7.17 9.43
C ARG A 103 14.86 5.82 9.19
N ALA A 104 14.40 5.54 7.97
CA ALA A 104 13.91 4.21 7.59
C ALA A 104 15.00 3.12 7.77
N ALA A 105 16.25 3.40 7.40
CA ALA A 105 17.37 2.50 7.64
C ALA A 105 17.65 2.29 9.13
N THR A 106 17.45 3.33 9.95
CA THR A 106 17.52 3.21 11.41
C THR A 106 16.43 2.30 11.96
N CYS A 107 15.19 2.46 11.48
CA CYS A 107 14.09 1.56 11.79
C CYS A 107 14.42 0.11 11.40
N ALA A 108 14.99 -0.12 10.22
CA ALA A 108 15.35 -1.47 9.76
C ALA A 108 16.30 -2.20 10.73
N ARG A 109 17.26 -1.49 11.33
CA ARG A 109 18.19 -2.06 12.33
C ARG A 109 17.49 -2.57 13.59
N MET A 110 16.28 -2.09 13.89
CA MET A 110 15.49 -2.47 15.06
C MET A 110 14.53 -3.65 14.81
N ILE A 111 14.35 -4.05 13.54
CA ILE A 111 13.41 -5.10 13.14
C ILE A 111 14.08 -6.46 13.28
N ASP A 112 13.43 -7.42 13.90
CA ASP A 112 13.91 -8.80 13.94
C ASP A 112 13.42 -9.65 12.77
N GLY A 113 14.27 -10.57 12.33
CA GLY A 113 13.95 -11.55 11.29
C GLY A 113 13.80 -10.96 9.88
N TRP A 114 13.06 -11.68 9.03
CA TRP A 114 13.01 -11.44 7.58
C TRP A 114 12.43 -10.09 7.18
N ARG A 115 11.57 -9.47 8.01
CA ARG A 115 10.99 -8.14 7.74
C ARG A 115 12.05 -7.05 7.72
N ARG A 116 13.18 -7.24 8.41
CA ARG A 116 14.37 -6.38 8.27
C ARG A 116 14.84 -6.40 6.82
N GLY A 117 14.95 -7.59 6.23
CA GLY A 117 15.35 -7.76 4.83
C GLY A 117 14.39 -7.10 3.85
N SER A 118 13.08 -7.21 4.09
CA SER A 118 12.07 -6.53 3.28
C SER A 118 12.20 -5.00 3.32
N LEU A 119 12.36 -4.39 4.50
CA LEU A 119 12.55 -2.94 4.59
C LEU A 119 13.87 -2.49 3.94
N LEU A 120 14.97 -3.23 4.17
CA LEU A 120 16.27 -2.93 3.53
C LEU A 120 16.19 -3.00 2.00
N ALA A 121 15.51 -4.02 1.45
CA ALA A 121 15.31 -4.14 0.01
C ALA A 121 14.44 -3.01 -0.56
N ALA A 122 13.44 -2.53 0.18
CA ALA A 122 12.64 -1.38 -0.22
C ALA A 122 13.48 -0.08 -0.26
N ILE A 123 14.32 0.16 0.75
CA ILE A 123 15.24 1.30 0.77
C ILE A 123 16.25 1.21 -0.38
N ALA A 124 16.81 0.02 -0.62
CA ALA A 124 17.74 -0.24 -1.72
C ALA A 124 17.10 0.07 -3.09
N LEU A 125 15.84 -0.32 -3.29
CA LEU A 125 15.13 -0.07 -4.54
C LEU A 125 14.92 1.43 -4.79
N GLU A 126 14.58 2.19 -3.75
CA GLU A 126 14.43 3.63 -3.84
C GLU A 126 15.76 4.34 -4.13
N GLN A 127 16.86 3.88 -3.52
CA GLN A 127 18.21 4.40 -3.82
C GLN A 127 18.65 4.06 -5.25
N ALA A 128 18.39 2.84 -5.72
CA ALA A 128 18.73 2.42 -7.08
C ALA A 128 18.08 3.29 -8.15
N LYS A 129 16.85 3.78 -7.92
CA LYS A 129 16.14 4.67 -8.84
C LYS A 129 16.76 6.06 -8.97
N ARG A 130 17.54 6.51 -7.97
CA ARG A 130 18.17 7.84 -7.97
C ARG A 130 19.46 7.89 -8.78
N GLY A 131 20.01 6.74 -9.17
CA GLY A 131 21.19 6.61 -10.03
C GLY A 131 22.52 6.94 -9.35
N ASP A 132 22.58 8.03 -8.58
CA ASP A 132 23.73 8.49 -7.80
C ASP A 132 24.06 7.62 -6.58
N LYS A 133 23.12 6.78 -6.13
CA LYS A 133 23.27 5.88 -4.97
C LYS A 133 23.36 4.40 -5.33
N SER A 134 23.93 4.09 -6.50
CA SER A 134 23.98 2.71 -7.00
C SER A 134 24.76 1.76 -6.10
N ASP A 135 25.89 2.19 -5.53
CA ASP A 135 26.71 1.36 -4.63
C ASP A 135 26.03 1.14 -3.27
N ASP A 136 25.44 2.21 -2.69
CA ASP A 136 24.66 2.12 -1.46
C ASP A 136 23.46 1.16 -1.63
N ALA A 137 22.77 1.22 -2.78
CA ALA A 137 21.69 0.31 -3.11
C ALA A 137 22.16 -1.15 -3.15
N ARG A 138 23.32 -1.44 -3.75
CA ARG A 138 23.92 -2.79 -3.77
C ARG A 138 24.32 -3.26 -2.38
N ALA A 139 24.84 -2.38 -1.54
CA ALA A 139 25.20 -2.71 -0.15
C ALA A 139 23.95 -3.06 0.68
N LEU A 140 22.87 -2.28 0.56
CA LEU A 140 21.61 -2.57 1.23
C LEU A 140 20.93 -3.84 0.70
N ALA A 141 20.96 -4.08 -0.61
CA ALA A 141 20.50 -5.33 -1.22
C ALA A 141 21.22 -6.56 -0.64
N THR A 142 22.54 -6.46 -0.45
CA THR A 142 23.34 -7.51 0.19
C THR A 142 22.92 -7.74 1.64
N GLN A 143 22.72 -6.67 2.41
CA GLN A 143 22.23 -6.78 3.79
C GLN A 143 20.81 -7.37 3.86
N ALA A 144 19.95 -7.04 2.89
CA ALA A 144 18.61 -7.60 2.79
C ALA A 144 18.64 -9.11 2.58
N LEU A 145 19.51 -9.60 1.69
CA LEU A 145 19.72 -11.04 1.46
C LEU A 145 20.28 -11.74 2.69
N ALA A 146 21.15 -11.09 3.47
CA ALA A 146 21.67 -11.66 4.71
C ALA A 146 20.58 -11.87 5.78
N ALA A 147 19.58 -10.98 5.84
CA ALA A 147 18.48 -11.06 6.79
C ALA A 147 17.51 -12.24 6.55
N ARG A 148 17.67 -13.00 5.46
CA ARG A 148 16.82 -14.14 5.12
C ARG A 148 17.29 -15.48 5.72
N ALA A 149 18.42 -15.51 6.43
CA ALA A 149 19.07 -16.76 6.88
C ALA A 149 18.17 -17.67 7.74
N SER A 150 17.29 -17.08 8.57
CA SER A 150 16.33 -17.80 9.42
C SER A 150 14.90 -17.76 8.88
N ALA A 151 14.70 -17.27 7.66
CA ALA A 151 13.37 -17.03 7.09
C ALA A 151 12.80 -18.31 6.47
N LEU A 152 11.48 -18.46 6.50
CA LEU A 152 10.75 -19.53 5.79
C LEU A 152 10.88 -19.36 4.27
N ASP A 153 10.59 -20.42 3.51
CA ASP A 153 10.78 -20.46 2.05
C ASP A 153 10.11 -19.28 1.34
N TRP A 154 8.81 -19.06 1.57
CA TRP A 154 8.07 -17.93 0.99
C TRP A 154 8.61 -16.55 1.42
N GLN A 155 9.22 -16.44 2.61
CA GLN A 155 9.83 -15.18 3.08
C GLN A 155 11.16 -14.93 2.36
N ARG A 156 11.95 -15.98 2.15
CA ARG A 156 13.20 -15.91 1.37
C ARG A 156 12.90 -15.54 -0.08
N GLU A 157 11.90 -16.19 -0.69
CA GLU A 157 11.45 -15.88 -2.05
C GLU A 157 11.01 -14.42 -2.18
N ARG A 158 10.22 -13.91 -1.22
CA ARG A 158 9.82 -12.50 -1.21
C ARG A 158 11.00 -11.55 -1.16
N ILE A 159 11.97 -11.80 -0.28
CA ILE A 159 13.20 -10.99 -0.21
C ILE A 159 13.97 -11.08 -1.53
N ASN A 160 14.10 -12.27 -2.12
CA ASN A 160 14.77 -12.46 -3.40
C ASN A 160 14.11 -11.66 -4.51
N ALA A 161 12.78 -11.71 -4.61
CA ALA A 161 12.02 -10.94 -5.60
C ALA A 161 12.22 -9.42 -5.40
N MET A 162 12.17 -8.93 -4.15
CA MET A 162 12.42 -7.52 -3.85
C MET A 162 13.84 -7.09 -4.24
N VAL A 163 14.86 -7.90 -3.92
CA VAL A 163 16.26 -7.60 -4.24
C VAL A 163 16.53 -7.75 -5.74
N ALA A 164 15.92 -8.72 -6.42
CA ALA A 164 16.03 -8.88 -7.87
C ALA A 164 15.53 -7.63 -8.61
N ARG A 165 14.48 -6.97 -8.10
CA ARG A 165 14.02 -5.67 -8.64
C ARG A 165 15.05 -4.57 -8.48
N VAL A 166 15.82 -4.55 -7.38
CA VAL A 166 16.92 -3.59 -7.18
C VAL A 166 17.95 -3.77 -8.30
N TYR A 167 18.43 -5.00 -8.50
CA TYR A 167 19.41 -5.30 -9.56
C TYR A 167 18.86 -5.03 -10.96
N ALA A 168 17.58 -5.31 -11.21
CA ALA A 168 16.93 -4.98 -12.47
C ALA A 168 16.86 -3.46 -12.71
N VAL A 169 16.68 -2.61 -11.68
CA VAL A 169 16.77 -1.14 -11.84
C VAL A 169 18.20 -0.71 -12.13
N LEU A 170 19.17 -1.33 -11.46
CA LEU A 170 20.60 -1.06 -11.65
C LEU A 170 21.18 -1.56 -12.98
N GLY A 171 20.38 -2.25 -13.81
CA GLY A 171 20.83 -2.82 -15.09
C GLY A 171 21.63 -4.12 -14.96
N ASP A 172 21.64 -4.74 -13.78
CA ASP A 172 22.32 -6.01 -13.52
C ASP A 172 21.35 -7.19 -13.71
N ASP A 173 21.00 -7.45 -14.98
CA ASP A 173 20.03 -8.49 -15.32
C ASP A 173 20.53 -9.90 -14.99
N THR A 174 21.85 -10.10 -14.94
CA THR A 174 22.46 -11.37 -14.52
C THR A 174 22.07 -11.72 -13.09
N GLU A 175 22.30 -10.78 -12.16
CA GLU A 175 22.00 -11.02 -10.75
C GLU A 175 20.48 -11.03 -10.48
N ALA A 176 19.72 -10.18 -11.18
CA ALA A 176 18.26 -10.23 -11.13
C ALA A 176 17.73 -11.61 -11.55
N ASN A 177 18.17 -12.14 -12.70
CA ASN A 177 17.78 -13.47 -13.18
C ASN A 177 18.20 -14.60 -12.23
N ARG A 178 19.37 -14.48 -11.59
CA ARG A 178 19.85 -15.46 -10.61
C ARG A 178 18.92 -15.55 -9.41
N LEU A 179 18.44 -14.40 -8.92
CA LEU A 179 17.53 -14.32 -7.77
C LEU A 179 16.09 -14.69 -8.12
N GLU A 180 15.68 -14.50 -9.38
CA GLU A 180 14.38 -14.96 -9.88
C GLU A 180 14.28 -16.47 -10.02
N LYS A 181 15.42 -17.15 -10.21
CA LYS A 181 15.44 -18.60 -10.38
C LYS A 181 14.90 -19.30 -9.12
N GLY A 182 13.76 -19.97 -9.28
CA GLY A 182 13.11 -20.72 -8.21
C GLY A 182 12.16 -19.92 -7.32
N LEU A 183 11.76 -18.72 -7.73
CA LEU A 183 10.62 -18.03 -7.12
C LEU A 183 9.33 -18.83 -7.34
N GLY A 184 8.53 -19.00 -6.30
CA GLY A 184 7.19 -19.54 -6.41
C GLY A 184 6.23 -18.59 -7.13
N GLU A 185 5.10 -19.13 -7.56
CA GLU A 185 4.04 -18.40 -8.29
C GLU A 185 3.66 -17.05 -7.67
N PRO A 186 3.57 -16.85 -6.33
CA PRO A 186 3.23 -15.55 -5.74
C PRO A 186 4.25 -14.43 -5.99
N GLU A 187 5.48 -14.79 -6.33
CA GLU A 187 6.60 -13.85 -6.52
C GLU A 187 7.00 -13.70 -7.99
N MET A 188 6.49 -14.57 -8.88
CA MET A 188 6.71 -14.50 -10.33
C MET A 188 6.21 -13.18 -10.93
N GLY A 189 6.89 -12.70 -11.98
CA GLY A 189 6.48 -11.50 -12.73
C GLY A 189 6.81 -10.17 -12.07
N LYS A 190 7.21 -10.11 -10.80
CA LYS A 190 7.53 -8.85 -10.11
C LYS A 190 8.75 -8.13 -10.69
N VAL A 191 9.76 -8.87 -11.13
CA VAL A 191 10.93 -8.30 -11.81
C VAL A 191 10.60 -7.99 -13.25
N ALA A 192 9.83 -8.85 -13.94
CA ALA A 192 9.34 -8.59 -15.29
C ALA A 192 8.55 -7.27 -15.36
N ALA A 193 7.66 -7.02 -14.41
CA ALA A 193 6.96 -5.76 -14.22
C ALA A 193 7.92 -4.56 -14.03
N THR A 194 9.01 -4.76 -13.29
CA THR A 194 10.06 -3.74 -13.08
C THR A 194 10.87 -3.46 -14.35
N ARG A 195 11.15 -4.49 -15.17
CA ARG A 195 11.81 -4.36 -16.48
C ARG A 195 10.93 -3.69 -17.51
N ALA A 196 9.65 -4.06 -17.56
CA ALA A 196 8.65 -3.45 -18.43
C ALA A 196 8.57 -1.94 -18.25
N ALA A 197 8.71 -1.44 -17.02
CA ALA A 197 8.77 -0.01 -16.74
C ALA A 197 10.02 0.68 -17.32
N ARG A 198 11.13 -0.04 -17.56
CA ARG A 198 12.37 0.48 -18.18
C ARG A 198 12.32 0.44 -19.71
N PHE A 199 11.78 -0.63 -20.30
CA PHE A 199 11.78 -0.87 -21.74
C PHE A 199 10.39 -1.26 -22.29
N PRO A 200 9.36 -0.39 -22.15
CA PRO A 200 7.96 -0.77 -22.38
C PRO A 200 7.63 -1.19 -23.82
N ALA A 201 8.37 -0.69 -24.81
CA ALA A 201 8.09 -0.97 -26.22
C ALA A 201 8.81 -2.23 -26.76
N ALA A 202 10.02 -2.51 -26.25
CA ALA A 202 10.90 -3.57 -26.76
C ALA A 202 10.47 -4.97 -26.27
N ASP A 203 9.94 -5.05 -25.06
CA ASP A 203 9.58 -6.33 -24.43
C ASP A 203 8.07 -6.65 -24.54
N PHE A 204 7.27 -5.79 -25.18
CA PHE A 204 5.81 -5.87 -25.17
C PHE A 204 5.28 -7.24 -25.61
N ASP A 205 5.76 -7.78 -26.73
CA ASP A 205 5.28 -9.05 -27.27
C ASP A 205 5.66 -10.24 -26.38
N ALA A 206 6.87 -10.24 -25.82
CA ALA A 206 7.32 -11.28 -24.90
C ALA A 206 6.52 -11.26 -23.58
N GLN A 207 6.30 -10.07 -23.02
CA GLN A 207 5.54 -9.89 -21.78
C GLN A 207 4.07 -10.27 -21.96
N THR A 208 3.45 -9.86 -23.08
CA THR A 208 2.04 -10.18 -23.34
C THR A 208 1.81 -11.66 -23.62
N LYS A 209 2.76 -12.34 -24.28
CA LYS A 209 2.70 -13.80 -24.42
C LYS A 209 2.75 -14.52 -23.07
N MET A 210 3.65 -14.10 -22.17
CA MET A 210 3.72 -14.65 -20.80
C MET A 210 2.42 -14.40 -20.02
N VAL A 211 1.83 -13.21 -20.16
CA VAL A 211 0.52 -12.88 -19.59
C VAL A 211 -0.56 -13.83 -20.11
N ASP A 212 -0.61 -14.11 -21.41
CA ASP A 212 -1.60 -15.03 -21.99
C ASP A 212 -1.46 -16.46 -21.41
N GLU A 213 -0.22 -16.94 -21.28
CA GLU A 213 0.09 -18.24 -20.68
C GLU A 213 -0.37 -18.31 -19.21
N TRP A 214 -0.16 -17.26 -18.43
CA TRP A 214 -0.59 -17.20 -17.03
C TRP A 214 -2.11 -17.12 -16.89
N LEU A 215 -2.78 -16.32 -17.73
CA LEU A 215 -4.24 -16.23 -17.74
C LEU A 215 -4.91 -17.56 -18.05
N ALA A 216 -4.31 -18.38 -18.92
CA ALA A 216 -4.81 -19.70 -19.28
C ALA A 216 -4.78 -20.70 -18.11
N THR A 217 -3.87 -20.53 -17.16
CA THR A 217 -3.71 -21.46 -16.02
C THR A 217 -4.88 -21.41 -15.04
N LYS A 218 -5.58 -20.27 -14.96
CA LYS A 218 -6.58 -19.96 -13.92
C LYS A 218 -6.06 -20.07 -12.48
N ASN A 219 -4.73 -20.12 -12.31
CA ASN A 219 -4.10 -20.09 -11.01
C ASN A 219 -4.22 -18.67 -10.44
N PHE A 220 -4.72 -18.55 -9.21
CA PHE A 220 -5.00 -17.25 -8.59
C PHE A 220 -3.78 -16.32 -8.57
N ASP A 221 -2.61 -16.81 -8.16
CA ASP A 221 -1.40 -15.99 -8.07
C ASP A 221 -0.89 -15.58 -9.45
N LEU A 222 -0.86 -16.51 -10.42
CA LEU A 222 -0.42 -16.20 -11.79
C LEU A 222 -1.38 -15.23 -12.49
N VAL A 223 -2.69 -15.39 -12.31
CA VAL A 223 -3.70 -14.46 -12.86
C VAL A 223 -3.57 -13.06 -12.24
N ARG A 224 -3.33 -12.97 -10.92
CA ARG A 224 -3.05 -11.68 -10.28
C ARG A 224 -1.79 -11.05 -10.87
N ASN A 225 -0.70 -11.81 -10.98
CA ASN A 225 0.56 -11.31 -11.53
C ASN A 225 0.41 -10.88 -13.01
N ALA A 226 -0.43 -11.58 -13.78
CA ALA A 226 -0.73 -11.22 -15.16
C ALA A 226 -1.42 -9.84 -15.27
N ALA A 227 -2.35 -9.53 -14.36
CA ALA A 227 -2.94 -8.19 -14.26
C ALA A 227 -1.88 -7.14 -13.89
N ASP A 228 -1.03 -7.42 -12.89
CA ASP A 228 0.01 -6.48 -12.45
C ASP A 228 1.01 -6.16 -13.57
N VAL A 229 1.51 -7.17 -14.30
CA VAL A 229 2.41 -6.97 -15.45
C VAL A 229 1.71 -6.17 -16.55
N SER A 230 0.44 -6.48 -16.84
CA SER A 230 -0.35 -5.74 -17.83
C SER A 230 -0.49 -4.27 -17.46
N LEU A 231 -0.77 -3.96 -16.19
CA LEU A 231 -0.87 -2.58 -15.69
C LEU A 231 0.44 -1.80 -15.84
N GLU A 232 1.61 -2.40 -15.56
CA GLU A 232 2.89 -1.71 -15.74
C GLU A 232 3.22 -1.40 -17.20
N LEU A 233 2.69 -2.17 -18.16
CA LEU A 233 2.86 -1.91 -19.59
C LEU A 233 2.01 -0.74 -20.10
N TYR A 234 0.96 -0.35 -19.37
CA TYR A 234 -0.08 0.56 -19.85
C TYR A 234 0.46 1.94 -20.22
N SER A 235 1.09 2.64 -19.28
CA SER A 235 1.57 4.02 -19.50
C SER A 235 2.63 4.11 -20.60
N GLY A 236 3.56 3.14 -20.63
CA GLY A 236 4.63 3.11 -21.62
C GLY A 236 4.16 2.80 -23.04
N ASN A 237 2.96 2.23 -23.20
CA ASN A 237 2.35 1.92 -24.49
C ASN A 237 1.09 2.76 -24.75
N PHE A 238 0.87 3.86 -24.00
CA PHE A 238 -0.38 4.61 -24.05
C PHE A 238 -0.70 5.20 -25.43
N ALA A 239 0.31 5.65 -26.17
CA ALA A 239 0.14 6.23 -27.49
C ALA A 239 -0.29 5.21 -28.57
N ASP A 240 -0.05 3.91 -28.36
CA ASP A 240 -0.43 2.85 -29.29
C ASP A 240 -1.78 2.27 -28.89
N ALA A 241 -2.83 2.63 -29.63
CA ALA A 241 -4.20 2.22 -29.35
C ALA A 241 -4.39 0.69 -29.39
N THR A 242 -3.65 -0.02 -30.25
CA THR A 242 -3.72 -1.49 -30.36
C THR A 242 -3.12 -2.14 -29.12
N ARG A 243 -1.93 -1.66 -28.70
CA ARG A 243 -1.28 -2.16 -27.48
C ARG A 243 -2.08 -1.83 -26.23
N ARG A 244 -2.60 -0.61 -26.10
CA ARG A 244 -3.50 -0.25 -24.99
C ARG A 244 -4.70 -1.19 -24.92
N SER A 245 -5.40 -1.39 -26.04
CA SER A 245 -6.59 -2.26 -26.07
C SER A 245 -6.27 -3.70 -25.67
N ARG A 246 -5.10 -4.21 -26.08
CA ARG A 246 -4.63 -5.54 -25.65
C ARG A 246 -4.39 -5.61 -24.14
N ILE A 247 -3.75 -4.59 -23.58
CA ILE A 247 -3.50 -4.50 -22.13
C ILE A 247 -4.83 -4.46 -21.36
N GLU A 248 -5.76 -3.60 -21.78
CA GLU A 248 -7.09 -3.49 -21.15
C GLU A 248 -7.86 -4.81 -21.22
N ALA A 249 -7.79 -5.52 -22.35
CA ALA A 249 -8.39 -6.84 -22.50
C ALA A 249 -7.76 -7.88 -21.55
N ALA A 250 -6.44 -7.87 -21.38
CA ALA A 250 -5.74 -8.77 -20.45
C ALA A 250 -6.13 -8.49 -18.99
N VAL A 251 -6.20 -7.21 -18.58
CA VAL A 251 -6.66 -6.83 -17.24
C VAL A 251 -8.13 -7.25 -17.03
N SER A 252 -8.98 -7.08 -18.03
CA SER A 252 -10.38 -7.52 -17.99
C SER A 252 -10.49 -9.06 -17.85
N ALA A 253 -9.69 -9.81 -18.60
CA ALA A 253 -9.65 -11.28 -18.53
C ALA A 253 -9.15 -11.79 -17.17
N ALA A 254 -8.14 -11.12 -16.58
CA ALA A 254 -7.73 -11.40 -15.21
C ALA A 254 -8.85 -11.08 -14.21
N ASN A 255 -9.46 -9.90 -14.31
CA ASN A 255 -10.50 -9.45 -13.41
C ASN A 255 -11.67 -10.43 -13.36
N ALA A 256 -12.08 -11.03 -14.49
CA ALA A 256 -13.13 -12.03 -14.52
C ALA A 256 -12.89 -13.23 -13.57
N GLN A 257 -11.62 -13.54 -13.26
CA GLN A 257 -11.18 -14.67 -12.45
C GLN A 257 -10.79 -14.29 -11.02
N LEU A 258 -10.67 -13.00 -10.71
CA LEU A 258 -10.21 -12.50 -9.41
C LEU A 258 -11.38 -12.06 -8.51
N PRO A 259 -11.18 -11.97 -7.18
CA PRO A 259 -12.10 -11.33 -6.24
C PRO A 259 -12.36 -9.85 -6.55
N PHE A 260 -13.54 -9.34 -6.17
CA PHE A 260 -14.01 -8.01 -6.52
C PHE A 260 -13.12 -6.85 -6.05
N ASP A 261 -12.48 -6.99 -4.88
CA ASP A 261 -11.56 -5.99 -4.34
C ASP A 261 -10.34 -5.80 -5.25
N LEU A 262 -9.79 -6.89 -5.81
CA LEU A 262 -8.71 -6.81 -6.79
C LEU A 262 -9.19 -6.21 -8.12
N ARG A 263 -10.41 -6.55 -8.58
CA ARG A 263 -10.99 -5.96 -9.80
C ARG A 263 -11.10 -4.44 -9.67
N ILE A 264 -11.64 -3.98 -8.54
CA ILE A 264 -11.75 -2.55 -8.22
C ILE A 264 -10.37 -1.91 -8.22
N ALA A 265 -9.40 -2.49 -7.49
CA ALA A 265 -8.05 -1.95 -7.44
C ALA A 265 -7.39 -1.81 -8.83
N HIS A 266 -7.53 -2.80 -9.71
CA HIS A 266 -6.99 -2.74 -11.07
C HIS A 266 -7.65 -1.64 -11.91
N LEU A 267 -8.98 -1.51 -11.84
CA LEU A 267 -9.72 -0.46 -12.55
C LEU A 267 -9.32 0.94 -12.05
N LEU A 268 -9.17 1.13 -10.74
CA LEU A 268 -8.71 2.41 -10.19
C LEU A 268 -7.26 2.74 -10.58
N ARG A 269 -6.39 1.73 -10.74
CA ARG A 269 -5.03 1.92 -11.30
C ARG A 269 -5.06 2.34 -12.77
N LEU A 270 -5.89 1.71 -13.60
CA LEU A 270 -6.09 2.13 -14.99
C LEU A 270 -6.63 3.56 -15.07
N SER A 271 -7.55 3.92 -14.18
CA SER A 271 -8.07 5.29 -14.07
C SER A 271 -6.97 6.31 -13.81
N ASP A 272 -6.12 6.07 -12.82
CA ASP A 272 -5.00 6.94 -12.48
C ASP A 272 -3.99 7.07 -13.65
N MET A 273 -3.70 5.96 -14.33
CA MET A 273 -2.79 5.97 -15.48
C MET A 273 -3.38 6.73 -16.67
N ALA A 274 -4.65 6.49 -17.03
CA ALA A 274 -5.33 7.22 -18.09
C ALA A 274 -5.37 8.73 -17.79
N HIS A 275 -5.66 9.09 -16.53
CA HIS A 275 -5.65 10.49 -16.10
C HIS A 275 -4.27 11.15 -16.24
N LYS A 276 -3.18 10.44 -15.87
CA LYS A 276 -1.80 10.93 -16.07
C LYS A 276 -1.45 11.18 -17.54
N HIS A 277 -2.13 10.51 -18.46
CA HIS A 277 -2.03 10.75 -19.90
C HIS A 277 -3.10 11.72 -20.44
N ALA A 278 -3.77 12.46 -19.56
CA ALA A 278 -4.82 13.42 -19.87
C ALA A 278 -6.08 12.82 -20.53
N ASP A 279 -6.27 11.51 -20.49
CA ASP A 279 -7.49 10.85 -20.96
C ASP A 279 -8.52 10.75 -19.83
N VAL A 280 -9.18 11.87 -19.55
CA VAL A 280 -10.20 12.00 -18.51
C VAL A 280 -11.42 11.14 -18.81
N THR A 281 -11.72 10.88 -20.09
CA THR A 281 -12.86 10.04 -20.50
C THR A 281 -12.62 8.59 -20.10
N ALA A 282 -11.48 8.02 -20.48
CA ALA A 282 -11.12 6.66 -20.08
C ALA A 282 -10.97 6.56 -18.56
N ALA A 283 -10.38 7.57 -17.93
CA ALA A 283 -10.23 7.59 -16.48
C ALA A 283 -11.57 7.49 -15.74
N ASN A 284 -12.59 8.25 -16.17
CA ASN A 284 -13.93 8.15 -15.60
C ASN A 284 -14.62 6.82 -15.93
N ALA A 285 -14.46 6.31 -17.16
CA ALA A 285 -15.04 5.02 -17.55
C ALA A 285 -14.52 3.85 -16.67
N PHE A 286 -13.25 3.87 -16.27
CA PHE A 286 -12.72 2.89 -15.32
C PHE A 286 -13.26 3.06 -13.89
N ILE A 287 -13.52 4.30 -13.45
CA ILE A 287 -14.17 4.56 -12.15
C ILE A 287 -15.60 4.02 -12.15
N ASP A 288 -16.36 4.25 -13.22
CA ASP A 288 -17.73 3.75 -13.36
C ASP A 288 -17.77 2.22 -13.33
N GLN A 289 -16.81 1.56 -14.00
CA GLN A 289 -16.65 0.11 -13.92
C GLN A 289 -16.33 -0.35 -12.49
N ALA A 290 -15.46 0.36 -11.78
CA ALA A 290 -15.12 0.02 -10.39
C ALA A 290 -16.34 0.17 -9.48
N GLN A 291 -17.16 1.20 -9.68
CA GLN A 291 -18.45 1.37 -8.99
C GLN A 291 -19.40 0.22 -9.27
N ALA A 292 -19.51 -0.21 -10.52
CA ALA A 292 -20.34 -1.36 -10.88
C ALA A 292 -19.85 -2.66 -10.22
N GLN A 293 -18.54 -2.90 -10.17
CA GLN A 293 -17.97 -4.05 -9.45
C GLN A 293 -18.29 -3.99 -7.94
N CYS A 294 -18.17 -2.81 -7.32
CA CYS A 294 -18.50 -2.63 -5.92
C CYS A 294 -19.98 -2.91 -5.64
N ALA A 295 -20.89 -2.42 -6.49
CA ALA A 295 -22.33 -2.62 -6.34
C ALA A 295 -22.78 -4.07 -6.57
N ALA A 296 -22.06 -4.83 -7.42
CA ALA A 296 -22.39 -6.22 -7.73
C ALA A 296 -21.99 -7.21 -6.64
N ALA A 297 -21.09 -6.83 -5.73
CA ALA A 297 -20.54 -7.70 -4.70
C ALA A 297 -21.33 -7.64 -3.39
N LYS A 298 -21.22 -8.72 -2.60
CA LYS A 298 -21.72 -8.78 -1.23
C LYS A 298 -20.57 -8.58 -0.26
N TRP A 299 -20.63 -7.49 0.51
CA TRP A 299 -19.56 -7.06 1.39
C TRP A 299 -19.93 -7.20 2.88
N LEU A 300 -18.91 -7.32 3.73
CA LEU A 300 -19.02 -6.83 5.10
C LEU A 300 -19.02 -5.29 5.04
N VAL A 301 -19.71 -4.63 5.97
CA VAL A 301 -19.89 -3.17 5.87
C VAL A 301 -18.54 -2.44 5.96
N GLU A 302 -17.65 -2.89 6.83
CA GLU A 302 -16.29 -2.36 6.95
C GLU A 302 -15.46 -2.54 5.66
N ASP A 303 -15.64 -3.65 4.95
CA ASP A 303 -14.93 -3.91 3.69
C ASP A 303 -15.53 -3.04 2.55
N GLU A 304 -16.85 -2.85 2.53
CA GLU A 304 -17.53 -2.00 1.55
C GLU A 304 -17.11 -0.54 1.67
N ILE A 305 -17.03 -0.03 2.90
CA ILE A 305 -16.60 1.35 3.19
C ILE A 305 -15.19 1.62 2.64
N VAL A 306 -14.28 0.64 2.75
CA VAL A 306 -12.93 0.73 2.16
C VAL A 306 -13.02 0.87 0.63
N GLN A 307 -13.85 0.08 -0.04
CA GLN A 307 -14.01 0.16 -1.51
C GLN A 307 -14.62 1.50 -1.95
N LEU A 308 -15.68 1.95 -1.25
CA LEU A 308 -16.33 3.24 -1.52
C LEU A 308 -15.34 4.40 -1.36
N SER A 309 -14.50 4.37 -0.33
CA SER A 309 -13.46 5.39 -0.09
C SER A 309 -12.39 5.39 -1.17
N ALA A 310 -11.99 4.21 -1.67
CA ALA A 310 -11.02 4.08 -2.76
C ALA A 310 -11.56 4.66 -4.08
N ILE A 311 -12.84 4.39 -4.39
CA ILE A 311 -13.54 4.95 -5.56
C ILE A 311 -13.68 6.47 -5.43
N ALA A 312 -14.09 6.98 -4.27
CA ALA A 312 -14.18 8.42 -4.02
C ALA A 312 -12.81 9.10 -4.16
N SER A 313 -11.74 8.44 -3.71
CA SER A 313 -10.38 8.92 -3.91
C SER A 313 -10.02 9.02 -5.39
N ALA A 314 -10.38 8.03 -6.21
CA ALA A 314 -10.14 8.09 -7.64
C ALA A 314 -10.91 9.23 -8.32
N LYS A 315 -12.18 9.46 -7.94
CA LYS A 315 -12.96 10.62 -8.39
C LYS A 315 -12.27 11.94 -8.05
N ALA A 316 -11.72 12.06 -6.83
CA ALA A 316 -10.97 13.24 -6.44
C ALA A 316 -9.73 13.46 -7.32
N ARG A 317 -8.94 12.41 -7.61
CA ARG A 317 -7.75 12.51 -8.47
C ARG A 317 -8.07 13.01 -9.87
N VAL A 318 -9.17 12.54 -10.45
CA VAL A 318 -9.57 12.92 -11.82
C VAL A 318 -10.35 14.25 -11.89
N GLY A 319 -10.43 15.00 -10.78
CA GLY A 319 -11.07 16.31 -10.72
C GLY A 319 -12.58 16.30 -10.42
N ASN A 320 -13.20 15.15 -10.17
CA ASN A 320 -14.60 15.04 -9.77
C ASN A 320 -14.77 15.23 -8.25
N ALA A 321 -14.44 16.42 -7.76
CA ALA A 321 -14.46 16.74 -6.33
C ALA A 321 -15.87 16.65 -5.72
N THR A 322 -16.90 17.11 -6.43
CA THR A 322 -18.29 17.06 -5.97
C THR A 322 -18.78 15.63 -5.81
N GLY A 323 -18.51 14.76 -6.79
CA GLY A 323 -18.89 13.35 -6.72
C GLY A 323 -18.14 12.61 -5.62
N ALA A 324 -16.84 12.86 -5.48
CA ALA A 324 -16.03 12.30 -4.41
C ALA A 324 -16.56 12.70 -3.02
N ARG A 325 -16.85 13.99 -2.79
CA ARG A 325 -17.39 14.47 -1.51
C ARG A 325 -18.71 13.80 -1.16
N LYS A 326 -19.64 13.72 -2.12
CA LYS A 326 -20.93 13.03 -1.93
C LYS A 326 -20.75 11.56 -1.53
N ASP A 327 -19.82 10.84 -2.19
CA ASP A 327 -19.55 9.44 -1.87
C ASP A 327 -18.94 9.28 -0.47
N LEU A 328 -18.08 10.21 -0.03
CA LEU A 328 -17.49 10.19 1.30
C LEU A 328 -18.50 10.50 2.41
N GLU A 329 -19.40 11.45 2.19
CA GLU A 329 -20.52 11.71 3.11
C GLU A 329 -21.40 10.47 3.26
N ALA A 330 -21.68 9.78 2.15
CA ALA A 330 -22.41 8.51 2.18
C ALA A 330 -21.64 7.39 2.90
N ALA A 331 -20.33 7.30 2.71
CA ALA A 331 -19.48 6.32 3.41
C ALA A 331 -19.43 6.56 4.92
N VAL A 332 -19.36 7.83 5.36
CA VAL A 332 -19.45 8.21 6.77
C VAL A 332 -20.82 7.83 7.35
N ALA A 333 -21.91 8.20 6.68
CA ALA A 333 -23.26 7.86 7.14
C ALA A 333 -23.47 6.33 7.23
N LYS A 334 -22.93 5.58 6.27
CA LYS A 334 -22.95 4.12 6.27
C LYS A 334 -22.20 3.56 7.47
N PHE A 335 -20.99 4.04 7.74
CA PHE A 335 -20.24 3.67 8.94
C PHE A 335 -21.05 3.94 10.21
N ASP A 336 -21.61 5.14 10.35
CA ASP A 336 -22.35 5.55 11.55
C ASP A 336 -23.57 4.66 11.81
N SER A 337 -24.33 4.34 10.76
CA SER A 337 -25.49 3.46 10.85
C SER A 337 -25.12 2.01 11.24
N ALA A 338 -23.94 1.54 10.84
CA ALA A 338 -23.51 0.16 11.02
C ALA A 338 -22.49 -0.04 12.14
N ARG A 339 -22.03 1.03 12.79
CA ARG A 339 -20.89 1.02 13.74
C ARG A 339 -21.03 -0.05 14.81
N GLY A 340 -22.24 -0.21 15.36
CA GLY A 340 -22.52 -1.21 16.40
C GLY A 340 -22.42 -2.67 15.92
N GLY A 341 -22.55 -2.92 14.62
CA GLY A 341 -22.39 -4.24 14.00
C GLY A 341 -20.97 -4.53 13.49
N ILE A 342 -20.12 -3.51 13.37
CA ILE A 342 -18.71 -3.66 12.98
C ILE A 342 -17.92 -4.11 14.21
N VAL A 343 -17.15 -5.20 14.06
CA VAL A 343 -16.24 -5.69 15.10
C VAL A 343 -15.23 -4.60 15.44
N ASP A 344 -14.99 -4.36 16.75
CA ASP A 344 -14.20 -3.23 17.26
C ASP A 344 -12.87 -3.05 16.51
N ILE A 345 -12.13 -4.14 16.30
CA ILE A 345 -10.80 -4.15 15.66
C ILE A 345 -10.79 -3.72 14.18
N PHE A 346 -11.95 -3.60 13.54
CA PHE A 346 -12.08 -3.18 12.14
C PHE A 346 -12.62 -1.76 12.00
N ARG A 347 -13.08 -1.12 13.08
CA ARG A 347 -13.71 0.21 13.01
C ARG A 347 -12.73 1.29 12.54
N ALA A 348 -11.56 1.36 13.18
CA ALA A 348 -10.53 2.32 12.77
C ALA A 348 -10.00 2.01 11.35
N GLN A 349 -9.94 0.74 10.96
CA GLN A 349 -9.59 0.33 9.59
C GLN A 349 -10.57 0.85 8.55
N ALA A 350 -11.88 0.84 8.82
CA ALA A 350 -12.88 1.38 7.90
C ALA A 350 -12.83 2.92 7.81
N LEU A 351 -12.50 3.61 8.91
CA LEU A 351 -12.45 5.07 8.97
C LEU A 351 -11.22 5.68 8.28
N ARG A 352 -10.05 5.04 8.36
CA ARG A 352 -8.81 5.59 7.79
C ARG A 352 -8.93 5.93 6.28
N PRO A 353 -9.43 5.04 5.40
CA PRO A 353 -9.59 5.36 3.98
C PRO A 353 -10.53 6.55 3.70
N ILE A 354 -11.56 6.75 4.52
CA ILE A 354 -12.44 7.92 4.41
C ILE A 354 -11.63 9.20 4.69
N ALA A 355 -10.83 9.20 5.77
CA ALA A 355 -9.98 10.33 6.11
C ALA A 355 -8.94 10.63 5.01
N GLU A 356 -8.32 9.58 4.46
CA GLU A 356 -7.35 9.71 3.37
C GLU A 356 -7.98 10.34 2.12
N ALA A 357 -9.22 9.98 1.80
CA ALA A 357 -9.95 10.53 0.67
C ALA A 357 -10.35 12.00 0.89
N TYR A 358 -10.74 12.39 2.10
CA TYR A 358 -10.96 13.81 2.43
C TYR A 358 -9.67 14.63 2.33
N ALA A 359 -8.54 14.07 2.78
CA ALA A 359 -7.24 14.72 2.64
C ALA A 359 -6.90 14.96 1.16
N LEU A 360 -7.17 13.98 0.31
CA LEU A 360 -6.97 14.09 -1.14
C LEU A 360 -7.85 15.15 -1.80
N LEU A 361 -9.04 15.43 -1.25
CA LEU A 361 -9.91 16.54 -1.67
C LEU A 361 -9.44 17.92 -1.18
N GLY A 362 -8.36 17.98 -0.38
CA GLY A 362 -7.92 19.19 0.30
C GLY A 362 -8.78 19.58 1.50
N ASP A 363 -9.70 18.71 1.95
CA ASP A 363 -10.55 18.95 3.11
C ASP A 363 -9.86 18.45 4.39
N GLY A 364 -8.80 19.17 4.79
CA GLY A 364 -8.00 18.82 5.96
C GLY A 364 -8.79 18.79 7.27
N ALA A 365 -9.84 19.62 7.38
CA ALA A 365 -10.71 19.65 8.55
C ALA A 365 -11.52 18.34 8.68
N MET A 366 -12.17 17.90 7.60
CA MET A 366 -12.90 16.63 7.59
C MET A 366 -11.97 15.42 7.72
N ALA A 367 -10.80 15.45 7.06
CA ALA A 367 -9.80 14.41 7.21
C ALA A 367 -9.37 14.26 8.68
N ARG A 368 -9.06 15.37 9.36
CA ARG A 368 -8.70 15.39 10.78
C ARG A 368 -9.84 14.87 11.66
N ALA A 369 -11.08 15.29 11.41
CA ALA A 369 -12.25 14.83 12.15
C ALA A 369 -12.43 13.30 12.05
N VAL A 370 -12.27 12.73 10.85
CA VAL A 370 -12.37 11.27 10.64
C VAL A 370 -11.18 10.53 11.24
N TYR A 371 -9.96 11.08 11.17
CA TYR A 371 -8.80 10.49 11.87
C TYR A 371 -8.97 10.50 13.40
N GLY A 372 -9.51 11.56 14.00
CA GLY A 372 -9.84 11.60 15.43
C GLY A 372 -10.85 10.52 15.83
N ARG A 373 -11.83 10.24 14.96
CA ARG A 373 -12.74 9.11 15.14
C ARG A 373 -12.03 7.76 15.03
N ALA A 374 -11.09 7.60 14.09
CA ALA A 374 -10.30 6.38 13.95
C ALA A 374 -9.43 6.13 15.19
N LEU A 375 -8.81 7.17 15.78
CA LEU A 375 -8.09 7.07 17.06
C LEU A 375 -9.03 6.66 18.20
N THR A 376 -10.24 7.22 18.25
CA THR A 376 -11.24 6.92 19.28
C THR A 376 -11.70 5.47 19.20
N ASP A 377 -12.06 5.00 18.01
CA ASP A 377 -12.51 3.62 17.82
C ASP A 377 -11.34 2.63 18.00
N GLY A 378 -10.14 2.97 17.53
CA GLY A 378 -8.93 2.17 17.75
C GLY A 378 -8.56 2.04 19.23
N ALA A 379 -8.76 3.10 20.02
CA ALA A 379 -8.55 3.09 21.47
C ALA A 379 -9.55 2.20 22.24
N SER A 380 -10.74 1.99 21.68
CA SER A 380 -11.81 1.19 22.30
C SER A 380 -11.59 -0.32 22.21
N ASN A 381 -10.57 -0.76 21.47
CA ASN A 381 -10.21 -2.17 21.37
C ASN A 381 -9.81 -2.76 22.74
N PRO A 382 -10.23 -4.00 23.07
CA PRO A 382 -10.09 -4.56 24.42
C PRO A 382 -8.63 -4.88 24.82
N ASN A 383 -7.79 -5.30 23.87
CA ASN A 383 -6.41 -5.70 24.13
C ASN A 383 -5.41 -4.66 23.61
N ALA A 384 -4.18 -4.65 24.14
CA ALA A 384 -3.16 -3.69 23.72
C ALA A 384 -2.68 -3.91 22.28
N ARG A 385 -2.61 -5.15 21.78
CA ARG A 385 -2.18 -5.42 20.40
C ARG A 385 -3.01 -4.68 19.33
N PRO A 386 -4.34 -4.85 19.22
CA PRO A 386 -5.12 -4.12 18.22
C PRO A 386 -5.12 -2.60 18.43
N ARG A 387 -5.00 -2.11 19.68
CA ARG A 387 -4.81 -0.68 19.97
C ARG A 387 -3.50 -0.14 19.40
N ALA A 388 -2.40 -0.87 19.58
CA ALA A 388 -1.09 -0.51 19.01
C ALA A 388 -1.11 -0.56 17.48
N ASP A 389 -1.74 -1.59 16.90
CA ASP A 389 -1.90 -1.72 15.45
C ASP A 389 -2.64 -0.51 14.86
N ASP A 390 -3.79 -0.15 15.43
CA ASP A 390 -4.60 0.97 14.94
C ASP A 390 -3.90 2.32 15.14
N LEU A 391 -3.19 2.51 16.25
CA LEU A 391 -2.44 3.74 16.49
C LEU A 391 -1.31 3.91 15.44
N VAL A 392 -0.49 2.88 15.23
CA VAL A 392 0.60 2.93 14.22
C VAL A 392 0.04 3.16 12.82
N LEU A 393 -1.02 2.43 12.43
CA LEU A 393 -1.62 2.58 11.10
C LEU A 393 -2.26 3.95 10.89
N THR A 394 -2.81 4.55 11.95
CA THR A 394 -3.38 5.90 11.86
C THR A 394 -2.28 6.96 11.74
N CYS A 395 -1.21 6.87 12.52
CA CYS A 395 -0.06 7.78 12.40
C CYS A 395 0.63 7.71 11.03
N THR A 396 0.85 6.50 10.51
CA THR A 396 1.45 6.32 9.18
C THR A 396 0.54 6.84 8.07
N SER A 397 -0.77 6.61 8.18
CA SER A 397 -1.78 7.17 7.27
C SER A 397 -1.78 8.70 7.26
N MET A 398 -1.85 9.34 8.43
CA MET A 398 -1.81 10.82 8.58
C MET A 398 -0.53 11.43 8.01
N SER A 399 0.64 10.81 8.28
CA SER A 399 1.90 11.26 7.68
C SER A 399 1.85 11.18 6.16
N ARG A 400 1.39 10.07 5.59
CA ARG A 400 1.31 9.87 4.14
C ARG A 400 0.38 10.88 3.46
N THR A 401 -0.74 11.22 4.11
CA THR A 401 -1.73 12.18 3.57
C THR A 401 -1.48 13.62 3.98
N ARG A 402 -0.38 13.88 4.69
CA ARG A 402 0.03 15.21 5.16
C ARG A 402 -1.04 15.90 6.03
N ILE A 403 -1.77 15.12 6.82
CA ILE A 403 -2.70 15.65 7.81
C ILE A 403 -2.01 15.71 9.17
N GLU A 404 -1.61 16.92 9.56
CA GLU A 404 -0.99 17.15 10.86
C GLU A 404 -2.04 17.00 11.98
N PRO A 405 -1.74 16.20 13.04
CA PRO A 405 -2.61 16.08 14.20
C PRO A 405 -2.71 17.42 14.94
N ASP A 406 -3.89 17.72 15.48
CA ASP A 406 -4.02 18.84 16.40
C ASP A 406 -3.64 18.44 17.83
N ALA A 407 -3.63 19.42 18.74
CA ALA A 407 -3.26 19.20 20.14
C ALA A 407 -4.15 18.15 20.86
N ALA A 408 -5.43 18.03 20.47
CA ALA A 408 -6.34 17.07 21.06
C ALA A 408 -6.03 15.65 20.59
N MET A 409 -5.78 15.47 19.29
CA MET A 409 -5.33 14.19 18.73
C MET A 409 -3.98 13.79 19.31
N ASP A 410 -3.06 14.72 19.47
CA ASP A 410 -1.76 14.50 20.11
C ASP A 410 -1.89 13.98 21.55
N ALA A 411 -2.76 14.61 22.35
CA ALA A 411 -3.05 14.16 23.70
C ALA A 411 -3.68 12.77 23.70
N GLN A 412 -4.61 12.50 22.78
CA GLN A 412 -5.26 11.20 22.63
C GLN A 412 -4.26 10.11 22.22
N MET A 413 -3.39 10.36 21.24
CA MET A 413 -2.36 9.42 20.81
C MET A 413 -1.43 9.04 21.97
N ARG A 414 -0.96 10.02 22.74
CA ARG A 414 -0.13 9.78 23.94
C ARG A 414 -0.88 8.94 24.98
N ALA A 415 -2.15 9.26 25.26
CA ALA A 415 -2.97 8.49 26.18
C ALA A 415 -3.15 7.03 25.73
N ILE A 416 -3.39 6.78 24.43
CA ILE A 416 -3.48 5.43 23.88
C ILE A 416 -2.17 4.68 24.09
N ARG A 417 -1.04 5.29 23.71
CA ARG A 417 0.31 4.71 23.87
C ARG A 417 0.60 4.35 25.32
N ASP A 418 0.29 5.25 26.25
CA ASP A 418 0.57 5.06 27.68
C ASP A 418 -0.35 3.97 28.28
N GLY A 419 -1.53 3.77 27.70
CA GLY A 419 -2.46 2.69 28.04
C GLY A 419 -2.18 1.33 27.39
N LEU A 420 -1.09 1.18 26.62
CA LEU A 420 -0.67 -0.10 26.03
C LEU A 420 -0.02 -0.99 27.09
N VAL A 421 -0.87 -1.63 27.88
CA VAL A 421 -0.51 -2.56 28.97
C VAL A 421 -1.23 -3.91 28.78
N GLN A 422 -0.90 -4.90 29.61
CA GLN A 422 -1.55 -6.21 29.58
C GLN A 422 -3.09 -6.10 29.67
N PRO A 423 -3.85 -6.99 29.00
CA PRO A 423 -3.39 -8.07 28.13
C PRO A 423 -2.96 -7.59 26.73
N TRP A 424 -1.89 -8.19 26.20
CA TRP A 424 -1.41 -7.96 24.83
C TRP A 424 -2.16 -8.78 23.79
#